data_AF-A0A924WAT1-F1
#
_entry.id   AF-A0A924WAT1-F1
#
_cell.length_a   1.000
_cell.length_b   1.000
_cell.length_c   1.000
_cell.angle_alpha   90.00
_cell.angle_beta   90.00
_cell.angle_gamma   90.00
#
_symmetry.space_group_name_H-M   'P 1'
#
loop_
_entity.id
_entity.type
_entity.pdbx_description
1 polymer ?
#
loop_
_entity_poly.entity_id
_entity_poly.type
_entity_poly.pdbx_seq_one_letter_code
_entity_poly.pdbx_strand_id
1 'polypeptide(L)'
;MLHLWVIALFMSIIWRDMAGRPLAGHLLAPGEVTWVVLAPMLAISLAMWTVATRCARRIDATGSPHAIRMAETALSVSRWAAVIVFAAGVIVLGWLDVVRGVTGDLVIVDELLAMSPALAVFIVGWWSVYPIDQRLREATIFRSLHAGEPEQSFYPGPTRSQFVLMHVRHQLLLTLAPLVLIGIWTETSHWLLHHVHSWARGPAGDAHQGSLIAGLATRLARNENMAIIAMTMQLLGVLTVFILAPLVLRFVWNTSVLPPGELRDRLLIMCRTHRIRVRNILIWRTHGTMMNGAVMGLIAPARYILLTDVLIDSMPTAELEAVMAHELAHVRHQHIIWLALSLMVSVGIAAALIGLAISLSGVGSSIISSDVAGLLITALALGVGLCF
;
A
#
# COMPACT_ATOMS: atom_id res chain seq x y z
N MET A 1 5.69 -10.41 -0.77
CA MET A 1 6.39 -10.18 0.51
C MET A 1 6.67 -8.70 0.82
N LEU A 2 6.83 -7.81 -0.17
CA LEU A 2 7.13 -6.39 0.12
C LEU A 2 6.05 -5.66 0.90
N HIS A 3 4.78 -6.01 0.65
CA HIS A 3 3.63 -5.49 1.39
C HIS A 3 3.81 -5.62 2.91
N LEU A 4 4.35 -6.75 3.40
CA LEU A 4 4.59 -6.97 4.83
C LEU A 4 5.56 -5.96 5.43
N TRP A 5 6.60 -5.56 4.68
CA TRP A 5 7.57 -4.58 5.15
C TRP A 5 6.96 -3.17 5.23
N VAL A 6 6.22 -2.75 4.21
CA VAL A 6 5.53 -1.44 4.20
C VAL A 6 4.50 -1.38 5.32
N ILE A 7 3.71 -2.44 5.50
CA ILE A 7 2.75 -2.53 6.61
C ILE A 7 3.49 -2.47 7.94
N ALA A 8 4.62 -3.17 8.11
CA ALA A 8 5.40 -3.12 9.35
C ALA A 8 5.95 -1.72 9.67
N LEU A 9 6.38 -0.94 8.66
CA LEU A 9 6.77 0.46 8.85
C LEU A 9 5.57 1.28 9.38
N PHE A 10 4.43 1.19 8.70
CA PHE A 10 3.22 1.93 9.09
C PHE A 10 2.71 1.51 10.48
N MET A 11 2.74 0.21 10.77
CA MET A 11 2.38 -0.35 12.08
C MET A 11 3.27 0.14 13.21
N SER A 12 4.56 0.37 12.95
CA SER A 12 5.49 0.90 13.95
C SER A 12 5.12 2.35 14.34
N ILE A 13 4.63 3.13 13.37
CA ILE A 13 4.12 4.49 13.60
C ILE A 13 2.82 4.46 14.39
N ILE A 14 1.82 3.70 13.93
CA ILE A 14 0.53 3.55 14.65
C ILE A 14 0.78 3.16 16.10
N TRP A 15 1.65 2.18 16.32
CA TRP A 15 1.97 1.73 17.66
C TRP A 15 2.60 2.85 18.51
N ARG A 16 3.52 3.64 17.94
CA ARG A 16 4.13 4.77 18.66
C ARG A 16 3.11 5.84 19.01
N ASP A 17 2.17 6.14 18.13
CA ASP A 17 1.11 7.10 18.41
C ASP A 17 0.16 6.61 19.50
N MET A 18 -0.20 5.33 19.49
CA MET A 18 -0.97 4.70 20.56
C MET A 18 -0.21 4.73 21.90
N ALA A 19 1.11 4.54 21.89
CA ALA A 19 1.93 4.63 23.09
C ALA A 19 2.07 6.06 23.63
N GLY A 20 1.81 7.08 22.79
CA GLY A 20 1.86 8.51 23.10
C GLY A 20 3.26 9.08 23.34
N ARG A 21 4.27 8.23 23.56
CA ARG A 21 5.68 8.61 23.77
C ARG A 21 6.63 7.47 23.40
N PRO A 22 7.87 7.77 23.01
CA PRO A 22 8.89 6.74 22.80
C PRO A 22 9.29 6.07 24.12
N LEU A 23 9.67 4.79 24.05
CA LEU A 23 10.06 4.01 25.24
C LEU A 23 11.29 4.58 25.96
N ALA A 24 12.23 5.15 25.21
CA ALA A 24 13.51 5.63 25.73
C ALA A 24 13.98 6.94 25.05
N GLY A 25 13.05 7.79 24.60
CA GLY A 25 13.37 9.02 23.85
C GLY A 25 14.08 10.12 24.65
N HIS A 26 14.31 9.93 25.96
CA HIS A 26 15.10 10.83 26.79
C HIS A 26 16.60 10.48 26.81
N LEU A 27 16.99 9.33 26.25
CA LEU A 27 18.36 8.84 26.31
C LEU A 27 19.32 9.55 25.34
N LEU A 28 18.80 10.06 24.22
CA LEU A 28 19.60 10.64 23.14
C LEU A 28 19.05 12.01 22.74
N ALA A 29 19.94 12.91 22.34
CA ALA A 29 19.54 14.18 21.75
C ALA A 29 18.96 13.97 20.34
N PRO A 30 18.08 14.87 19.83
CA PRO A 30 17.48 14.72 18.49
C PRO A 30 18.48 14.51 17.36
N GLY A 31 19.64 15.17 17.43
CA GLY A 31 20.73 14.99 16.46
C GLY A 31 21.37 13.60 16.53
N GLU A 32 21.49 13.02 17.72
CA GLU A 32 22.04 11.67 17.91
C GLU A 32 21.06 10.61 17.39
N VAL A 33 19.77 10.75 17.69
CA VAL A 33 18.70 9.89 17.15
C VAL A 33 18.74 9.90 15.62
N THR A 34 18.91 11.07 15.01
CA THR A 34 19.04 11.22 13.54
C THR A 34 20.19 10.38 13.01
N TRP A 35 21.37 10.44 13.62
CA TRP A 35 22.52 9.64 13.20
C TRP A 35 22.32 8.14 13.42
N VAL A 36 21.73 7.74 14.56
CA VAL A 36 21.45 6.34 14.89
C VAL A 36 20.44 5.72 13.93
N VAL A 37 19.52 6.51 13.38
CA VAL A 37 18.55 6.02 12.37
C VAL A 37 19.15 6.08 10.96
N LEU A 38 19.75 7.18 10.54
CA LEU A 38 20.17 7.38 9.15
C LEU A 38 21.47 6.65 8.80
N ALA A 39 22.46 6.58 9.70
CA ALA A 39 23.74 5.96 9.39
C ALA A 39 23.62 4.45 9.09
N PRO A 40 22.85 3.64 9.86
CA PRO A 40 22.62 2.25 9.50
C PRO A 40 21.86 2.09 8.18
N MET A 41 20.90 2.96 7.85
CA MET A 41 20.19 2.89 6.56
C MET A 41 21.14 3.10 5.38
N LEU A 42 22.06 4.06 5.50
CA LEU A 42 23.11 4.30 4.51
C LEU A 42 24.06 3.11 4.41
N ALA A 43 24.48 2.54 5.55
CA ALA A 43 25.34 1.36 5.57
C ALA A 43 24.68 0.14 4.92
N ILE A 44 23.40 -0.12 5.21
CA ILE A 44 22.60 -1.18 4.60
C ILE A 44 22.49 -0.96 3.09
N SER A 45 22.22 0.27 2.66
CA SER A 45 22.12 0.62 1.24
C SER A 45 23.44 0.39 0.50
N LEU A 46 24.56 0.80 1.10
CA LEU A 46 25.89 0.60 0.54
C LEU A 46 26.26 -0.90 0.48
N ALA A 47 25.99 -1.65 1.55
CA ALA A 47 26.21 -3.09 1.58
C ALA A 47 25.41 -3.79 0.48
N MET A 48 24.11 -3.48 0.34
CA MET A 48 23.26 -4.03 -0.70
C MET A 48 23.79 -3.72 -2.11
N TRP A 49 24.18 -2.46 -2.37
CA TRP A 49 24.77 -2.07 -3.65
C TRP A 49 26.06 -2.84 -3.97
N THR A 50 26.95 -3.00 -2.99
CA THR A 50 28.20 -3.74 -3.20
C THR A 50 27.96 -5.23 -3.45
N VAL A 51 27.02 -5.85 -2.73
CA VAL A 51 26.65 -7.27 -2.94
C VAL A 51 26.04 -7.46 -4.32
N ALA A 52 25.07 -6.63 -4.70
CA ALA A 52 24.43 -6.74 -6.01
C ALA A 52 25.42 -6.53 -7.17
N THR A 53 26.35 -5.58 -7.02
CA THR A 53 27.41 -5.34 -8.02
C THR A 53 28.35 -6.55 -8.15
N ARG A 54 28.74 -7.18 -7.02
CA ARG A 54 29.55 -8.39 -7.04
C ARG A 54 28.80 -9.58 -7.64
N CYS A 55 27.51 -9.73 -7.33
CA CYS A 55 26.66 -10.76 -7.94
C CYS A 55 26.56 -10.58 -9.45
N ALA A 56 26.30 -9.36 -9.93
CA ALA A 56 26.20 -9.07 -11.36
C ALA A 56 27.50 -9.45 -12.10
N ARG A 57 28.67 -9.04 -11.59
CA ARG A 57 29.97 -9.42 -12.16
C ARG A 57 30.21 -10.92 -12.14
N ARG A 58 29.77 -11.62 -11.09
CA ARG A 58 29.89 -13.08 -10.98
C ARG A 58 28.98 -13.80 -11.97
N ILE A 59 27.79 -13.26 -12.25
CA ILE A 59 26.90 -13.79 -13.29
C ILE A 59 27.56 -13.68 -14.65
N ASP A 60 28.19 -12.55 -14.98
CA ASP A 60 28.93 -12.38 -16.25
C ASP A 60 30.08 -13.38 -16.38
N ALA A 61 30.83 -13.59 -15.29
CA ALA A 61 32.02 -14.44 -15.32
C ALA A 61 31.71 -15.95 -15.29
N THR A 62 30.60 -16.37 -14.67
CA THR A 62 30.37 -17.79 -14.35
C THR A 62 28.99 -18.33 -14.73
N GLY A 63 28.03 -17.46 -15.07
CA GLY A 63 26.63 -17.87 -15.27
C GLY A 63 25.98 -18.48 -14.02
N SER A 64 26.56 -18.32 -12.83
CA SER A 64 26.15 -19.08 -11.64
C SER A 64 24.77 -18.65 -11.12
N PRO A 65 23.80 -19.57 -10.98
CA PRO A 65 22.49 -19.26 -10.41
C PRO A 65 22.56 -18.95 -8.92
N HIS A 66 23.65 -19.31 -8.24
CA HIS A 66 23.85 -18.98 -6.83
C HIS A 66 23.99 -17.47 -6.61
N ALA A 67 24.59 -16.73 -7.56
CA ALA A 67 24.73 -15.28 -7.47
C ALA A 67 23.37 -14.56 -7.51
N ILE A 68 22.39 -15.12 -8.24
CA ILE A 68 21.01 -14.61 -8.30
C ILE A 68 20.34 -14.78 -6.94
N ARG A 69 20.34 -16.00 -6.39
CA ARG A 69 19.75 -16.28 -5.06
C ARG A 69 20.40 -15.46 -3.95
N MET A 70 21.72 -15.25 -4.02
CA MET A 70 22.43 -14.40 -3.07
C MET A 70 21.98 -12.93 -3.16
N ALA A 71 21.78 -12.39 -4.37
CA ALA A 71 21.27 -11.04 -4.56
C ALA A 71 19.83 -10.87 -4.07
N GLU A 72 18.95 -11.85 -4.34
CA GLU A 72 17.58 -11.85 -3.83
C GLU A 72 17.52 -11.94 -2.31
N THR A 73 18.35 -12.80 -1.72
CA THR A 73 18.47 -12.93 -0.27
C THR A 73 18.98 -11.64 0.36
N ALA A 74 20.05 -11.05 -0.22
CA ALA A 74 20.58 -9.76 0.23
C ALA A 74 19.54 -8.64 0.15
N LEU A 75 18.73 -8.61 -0.92
CA LEU A 75 17.64 -7.63 -1.08
C LEU A 75 16.56 -7.82 -0.01
N SER A 76 16.20 -9.06 0.33
CA SER A 76 15.24 -9.35 1.40
C SER A 76 15.79 -8.94 2.78
N VAL A 77 17.05 -9.32 3.06
CA VAL A 77 17.74 -8.99 4.32
C VAL A 77 17.90 -7.49 4.50
N SER A 78 18.28 -6.75 3.46
CA SER A 78 18.44 -5.29 3.54
C SER A 78 17.13 -4.59 3.92
N ARG A 79 15.99 -5.10 3.43
CA ARG A 79 14.66 -4.52 3.72
C ARG A 79 14.21 -4.85 5.14
N TRP A 80 14.38 -6.08 5.59
CA TRP A 80 14.11 -6.44 6.99
C TRP A 80 14.99 -5.65 7.96
N ALA A 81 16.29 -5.51 7.67
CA ALA A 81 17.19 -4.69 8.47
C ALA A 81 16.72 -3.23 8.55
N ALA A 82 16.29 -2.65 7.42
CA ALA A 82 15.72 -1.30 7.40
C ALA A 82 14.42 -1.19 8.22
N VAL A 83 13.51 -2.15 8.12
CA VAL A 83 12.29 -2.16 8.95
C VAL A 83 12.64 -2.23 10.43
N ILE A 84 13.59 -3.08 10.83
CA ILE A 84 14.01 -3.24 12.23
C ILE A 84 14.63 -1.96 12.77
N VAL A 85 15.58 -1.36 12.03
CA VAL A 85 16.21 -0.09 12.44
C VAL A 85 15.18 1.02 12.53
N PHE A 86 14.26 1.10 11.58
CA PHE A 86 13.19 2.09 11.59
C PHE A 86 12.25 1.90 12.79
N ALA A 87 11.76 0.67 13.01
CA ALA A 87 10.88 0.35 14.12
C ALA A 87 11.54 0.67 15.47
N ALA A 88 12.82 0.29 15.66
CA ALA A 88 13.57 0.65 16.85
C ALA A 88 13.73 2.18 17.00
N GLY A 89 14.02 2.88 15.90
CA GLY A 89 14.10 4.34 15.89
C GLY A 89 12.80 5.01 16.34
N VAL A 90 11.66 4.59 15.79
CA VAL A 90 10.34 5.15 16.09
C VAL A 90 9.87 4.77 17.50
N ILE A 91 9.90 3.49 17.84
CA ILE A 91 9.34 2.94 19.08
C ILE A 91 10.21 3.27 20.30
N VAL A 92 11.54 3.15 20.16
CA VAL A 92 12.47 3.26 21.29
C VAL A 92 13.05 4.65 21.39
N LEU A 93 13.57 5.19 20.28
CA LEU A 93 14.41 6.39 20.31
C LEU A 93 13.67 7.72 20.06
N GLY A 94 12.41 7.67 19.60
CA GLY A 94 11.63 8.87 19.31
C GLY A 94 11.95 9.50 17.95
N TRP A 95 12.29 8.68 16.93
CA TRP A 95 12.52 9.19 15.57
C TRP A 95 11.35 10.00 15.03
N LEU A 96 10.10 9.57 15.29
CA LEU A 96 8.93 10.32 14.85
C LEU A 96 8.82 11.68 15.55
N ASP A 97 9.20 11.79 16.82
CA ASP A 97 9.27 13.07 17.55
C ASP A 97 10.29 14.03 16.93
N VAL A 98 11.45 13.51 16.52
CA VAL A 98 12.48 14.31 15.85
C VAL A 98 11.95 14.88 14.53
N VAL A 99 11.27 14.05 13.73
CA VAL A 99 10.67 14.49 12.46
C VAL A 99 9.58 15.53 12.72
N ARG A 100 8.64 15.27 13.64
CA ARG A 100 7.58 16.22 14.04
C ARG A 100 8.14 17.53 14.59
N GLY A 101 9.30 17.50 15.26
CA GLY A 101 10.00 18.70 15.73
C GLY A 101 10.44 19.63 14.59
N VAL A 102 10.62 19.10 13.37
CA VAL A 102 11.00 19.86 12.17
C VAL A 102 9.78 20.20 11.31
N THR A 103 8.86 19.26 11.14
CA THR A 103 7.75 19.36 10.18
C THR A 103 6.45 19.89 10.80
N GLY A 104 6.31 19.78 12.12
CA GLY A 104 5.02 19.83 12.80
C GLY A 104 4.27 18.51 12.72
N ASP A 105 3.08 18.49 13.33
CA ASP A 105 2.10 17.39 13.34
C ASP A 105 1.13 17.61 12.17
N LEU A 106 1.60 17.32 10.96
CA LEU A 106 0.89 17.60 9.71
C LEU A 106 0.33 16.30 9.17
N VAL A 107 -0.99 16.27 8.93
CA VAL A 107 -1.71 15.04 8.59
C VAL A 107 -0.97 14.14 7.60
N ILE A 108 -0.50 12.97 8.06
CA ILE A 108 0.28 11.95 7.34
C ILE A 108 1.66 12.39 6.80
N VAL A 109 1.98 13.68 6.77
CA VAL A 109 3.22 14.19 6.17
C VAL A 109 4.43 13.81 7.00
N ASP A 110 4.36 13.96 8.32
CA ASP A 110 5.47 13.59 9.19
C ASP A 110 5.68 12.08 9.26
N GLU A 111 4.62 11.28 9.17
CA GLU A 111 4.69 9.83 9.07
C GLU A 111 5.39 9.39 7.78
N LEU A 112 5.02 9.98 6.63
CA LEU A 112 5.66 9.71 5.34
C LEU A 112 7.13 10.13 5.31
N LEU A 113 7.45 11.29 5.91
CA LEU A 113 8.82 11.76 6.03
C LEU A 113 9.64 10.87 6.97
N ALA A 114 9.06 10.42 8.08
CA ALA A 114 9.70 9.48 8.99
C ALA A 114 10.02 8.15 8.30
N MET A 115 9.09 7.61 7.50
CA MET A 115 9.31 6.37 6.74
C MET A 115 10.33 6.51 5.59
N SER A 116 10.53 7.74 5.08
CA SER A 116 11.32 7.98 3.87
C SER A 116 12.73 7.38 3.87
N PRO A 117 13.52 7.34 4.97
CA PRO A 117 14.84 6.71 4.96
C PRO A 117 14.77 5.20 4.74
N ALA A 118 13.78 4.52 5.35
CA ALA A 118 13.57 3.09 5.15
C ALA A 118 13.09 2.79 3.72
N LEU A 119 12.18 3.61 3.19
CA LEU A 119 11.74 3.49 1.79
C LEU A 119 12.87 3.77 0.81
N ALA A 120 13.81 4.67 1.13
CA ALA A 120 14.99 4.91 0.32
C ALA A 120 15.88 3.67 0.22
N VAL A 121 16.05 2.89 1.30
CA VAL A 121 16.76 1.59 1.25
C VAL A 121 16.08 0.65 0.24
N PHE A 122 14.75 0.63 0.17
CA PHE A 122 14.02 -0.24 -0.76
C PHE A 122 14.28 0.19 -2.21
N ILE A 123 14.25 1.49 -2.46
CA ILE A 123 14.53 2.12 -3.77
C ILE A 123 15.96 1.83 -4.22
N VAL A 124 16.95 2.03 -3.34
CA VAL A 124 18.36 1.72 -3.62
C VAL A 124 18.54 0.22 -3.84
N GLY A 125 17.81 -0.64 -3.12
CA GLY A 125 17.79 -2.07 -3.34
C GLY A 125 17.38 -2.45 -4.78
N TRP A 126 16.26 -1.92 -5.28
CA TRP A 126 15.84 -2.16 -6.67
C TRP A 126 16.85 -1.58 -7.68
N TRP A 127 17.34 -0.37 -7.42
CA TRP A 127 18.36 0.26 -8.27
C TRP A 127 19.61 -0.63 -8.40
N SER A 128 20.01 -1.27 -7.29
CA SER A 128 21.19 -2.12 -7.21
C SER A 128 21.02 -3.46 -7.91
N VAL A 129 19.83 -4.05 -7.89
CA VAL A 129 19.54 -5.36 -8.50
C VAL A 129 19.27 -5.27 -10.01
N TYR A 130 18.91 -4.09 -10.52
CA TYR A 130 18.62 -3.90 -11.96
C TYR A 130 19.63 -4.54 -12.93
N PRO A 131 20.96 -4.42 -12.76
CA PRO A 131 21.91 -5.04 -13.68
C PRO A 131 21.79 -6.57 -13.74
N ILE A 132 21.39 -7.22 -12.64
CA ILE A 132 21.16 -8.66 -12.59
C ILE A 132 19.92 -9.01 -13.41
N ASP A 133 18.83 -8.27 -13.20
CA ASP A 133 17.59 -8.49 -13.94
C ASP A 133 17.79 -8.24 -15.44
N GLN A 134 18.50 -7.18 -15.81
CA GLN A 134 18.87 -6.92 -17.20
C GLN A 134 19.56 -8.13 -17.86
N ARG A 135 20.54 -8.75 -17.19
CA ARG A 135 21.24 -9.94 -17.70
C ARG A 135 20.31 -11.14 -17.86
N LEU A 136 19.37 -11.33 -16.94
CA LEU A 136 18.38 -12.41 -17.04
C LEU A 136 17.46 -12.20 -18.24
N ARG A 137 16.99 -10.98 -18.47
CA ARG A 137 16.20 -10.64 -19.66
C ARG A 137 16.97 -10.86 -20.95
N GLU A 138 18.22 -10.38 -21.02
CA GLU A 138 19.09 -10.57 -22.18
C GLU A 138 19.34 -12.07 -22.45
N ALA A 139 19.55 -12.88 -21.41
CA ALA A 139 19.70 -14.33 -21.56
C ALA A 139 18.42 -15.01 -22.09
N THR A 140 17.24 -14.60 -21.62
CA THR A 140 15.96 -15.10 -22.15
C THR A 140 15.78 -14.71 -23.61
N ILE A 141 16.03 -13.45 -23.98
CA ILE A 141 15.97 -12.98 -25.37
C ILE A 141 16.93 -13.78 -26.26
N PHE A 142 18.17 -13.97 -25.82
CA PHE A 142 19.16 -14.75 -26.57
C PHE A 142 18.69 -16.19 -26.80
N ARG A 143 18.10 -16.82 -25.77
CA ARG A 143 17.53 -18.16 -25.88
C ARG A 143 16.36 -18.21 -26.87
N SER A 144 15.44 -17.26 -26.82
CA SER A 144 14.31 -17.15 -27.75
C SER A 144 14.77 -16.99 -29.20
N LEU A 145 15.79 -16.15 -29.44
CA LEU A 145 16.41 -15.99 -30.76
C LEU A 145 17.03 -17.30 -31.27
N HIS A 146 17.68 -18.07 -30.39
CA HIS A 146 18.23 -19.39 -30.76
C HIS A 146 17.14 -20.42 -31.07
N ALA A 147 15.99 -20.32 -30.43
CA ALA A 147 14.84 -21.18 -30.68
C ALA A 147 14.07 -20.81 -31.96
N GLY A 148 14.41 -19.69 -32.61
CA GLY A 148 13.70 -19.20 -33.79
C GLY A 148 12.30 -18.67 -33.48
N GLU A 149 12.08 -18.20 -32.25
CA GLU A 149 10.79 -17.60 -31.85
C GLU A 149 10.53 -16.30 -32.64
N PRO A 150 9.26 -16.02 -32.98
CA PRO A 150 8.89 -14.86 -33.79
C PRO A 150 9.23 -13.53 -33.10
N GLU A 151 9.47 -12.50 -33.91
CA GLU A 151 9.96 -11.18 -33.46
C GLU A 151 9.01 -10.45 -32.50
N GLN A 152 7.72 -10.82 -32.51
CA GLN A 152 6.68 -10.30 -31.62
C GLN A 152 6.90 -10.66 -30.14
N SER A 153 7.85 -11.55 -29.83
CA SER A 153 8.22 -11.92 -28.46
C SER A 153 9.26 -10.99 -27.82
N PHE A 154 9.78 -9.98 -28.53
CA PHE A 154 10.88 -9.13 -28.04
C PHE A 154 10.40 -7.76 -27.57
N TYR A 155 10.30 -7.58 -26.25
CA TYR A 155 10.08 -6.27 -25.65
C TYR A 155 11.42 -5.61 -25.29
N PRO A 156 11.63 -4.32 -25.66
CA PRO A 156 12.77 -3.58 -25.15
C PRO A 156 12.66 -3.51 -23.62
N GLY A 157 13.68 -4.02 -22.94
CA GLY A 157 13.71 -4.05 -21.48
C GLY A 157 13.63 -2.62 -20.90
N PRO A 158 13.01 -2.45 -19.72
CA PRO A 158 12.92 -1.13 -19.11
C PRO A 158 14.32 -0.60 -18.78
N THR A 159 14.48 0.71 -18.90
CA THR A 159 15.64 1.42 -18.34
C THR A 159 15.67 1.26 -16.81
N ARG A 160 16.83 1.53 -16.18
CA ARG A 160 16.97 1.41 -14.73
C ARG A 160 15.95 2.26 -13.96
N SER A 161 15.67 3.47 -14.42
CA SER A 161 14.66 4.35 -13.79
C SER A 161 13.25 3.82 -13.97
N GLN A 162 12.90 3.32 -15.17
CA GLN A 162 11.60 2.68 -15.41
C GLN A 162 11.41 1.44 -14.55
N PHE A 163 12.45 0.63 -14.38
CA PHE A 163 12.42 -0.55 -13.51
C PHE A 163 12.14 -0.18 -12.05
N VAL A 164 12.89 0.79 -11.52
CA VAL A 164 12.67 1.28 -10.14
C VAL A 164 11.29 1.91 -9.99
N LEU A 165 10.88 2.78 -10.93
CA LEU A 165 9.57 3.42 -10.89
C LEU A 165 8.42 2.41 -10.97
N MET A 166 8.58 1.36 -11.78
CA MET A 166 7.62 0.27 -11.86
C MET A 166 7.50 -0.43 -10.50
N HIS A 167 8.61 -0.78 -9.86
CA HIS A 167 8.56 -1.37 -8.53
C HIS A 167 8.00 -0.43 -7.45
N VAL A 168 8.34 0.87 -7.50
CA VAL A 168 7.74 1.87 -6.63
C VAL A 168 6.22 1.90 -6.82
N ARG A 169 5.73 1.92 -8.06
CA ARG A 169 4.28 1.90 -8.34
C ARG A 169 3.60 0.61 -7.88
N HIS A 170 4.18 -0.54 -8.21
CA HIS A 170 3.52 -1.84 -8.08
C HIS A 170 3.70 -2.47 -6.69
N GLN A 171 4.83 -2.26 -6.05
CA GLN A 171 5.12 -2.89 -4.77
C GLN A 171 4.93 -1.92 -3.61
N LEU A 172 5.31 -0.64 -3.77
CA LEU A 172 5.26 0.35 -2.69
C LEU A 172 3.95 1.16 -2.70
N LEU A 173 3.64 1.88 -3.78
CA LEU A 173 2.46 2.74 -3.84
C LEU A 173 1.15 1.94 -3.85
N LEU A 174 1.15 0.73 -4.41
CA LEU A 174 -0.01 -0.16 -4.37
C LEU A 174 -0.47 -0.44 -2.92
N THR A 175 0.47 -0.53 -1.97
CA THR A 175 0.17 -0.72 -0.54
C THR A 175 0.10 0.59 0.22
N LEU A 176 1.02 1.53 -0.04
CA LEU A 176 1.10 2.77 0.70
C LEU A 176 -0.07 3.71 0.41
N ALA A 177 -0.58 3.76 -0.82
CA ALA A 177 -1.68 4.64 -1.20
C ALA A 177 -2.97 4.38 -0.40
N PRO A 178 -3.51 3.15 -0.30
CA PRO A 178 -4.67 2.90 0.54
C PRO A 178 -4.40 3.15 2.03
N LEU A 179 -3.20 2.83 2.53
CA LEU A 179 -2.82 3.12 3.93
C LEU A 179 -2.82 4.62 4.24
N VAL A 180 -2.25 5.42 3.35
CA VAL A 180 -2.25 6.89 3.43
C VAL A 180 -3.66 7.45 3.40
N LEU A 181 -4.54 6.94 2.53
CA LEU A 181 -5.94 7.39 2.50
C LEU A 181 -6.69 7.08 3.80
N ILE A 182 -6.45 5.90 4.37
CA ILE A 182 -7.02 5.52 5.67
C ILE A 182 -6.47 6.45 6.75
N GLY A 183 -5.15 6.66 6.80
CA GLY A 183 -4.51 7.57 7.76
C GLY A 183 -5.05 8.99 7.69
N ILE A 184 -5.14 9.57 6.49
CA ILE A 184 -5.74 10.89 6.25
C ILE A 184 -7.16 10.93 6.80
N TRP A 185 -7.98 9.92 6.49
CA TRP A 185 -9.36 9.87 7.00
C TRP A 185 -9.41 9.80 8.52
N THR A 186 -8.58 8.95 9.13
CA THR A 186 -8.56 8.75 10.58
C THR A 186 -8.16 10.03 11.31
N GLU A 187 -7.06 10.66 10.92
CA GLU A 187 -6.59 11.88 11.57
C GLU A 187 -7.56 13.04 11.36
N THR A 188 -8.08 13.20 10.12
CA THR A 188 -9.06 14.25 9.82
C THR A 188 -10.35 14.06 10.59
N SER A 189 -10.85 12.82 10.70
CA SER A 189 -12.08 12.52 11.45
C SER A 189 -11.88 12.72 12.95
N HIS A 190 -10.72 12.34 13.49
CA HIS A 190 -10.39 12.57 14.90
C HIS A 190 -10.28 14.07 15.21
N TRP A 191 -9.56 14.83 14.36
CA TRP A 191 -9.47 16.29 14.45
C TRP A 191 -10.85 16.94 14.40
N LEU A 192 -11.70 16.53 13.45
CA LEU A 192 -13.05 17.06 13.29
C LEU A 192 -13.92 16.79 14.52
N LEU A 193 -13.90 15.56 15.03
CA LEU A 193 -14.67 15.17 16.21
C LEU A 193 -14.20 15.93 17.46
N HIS A 194 -12.89 16.08 17.65
CA HIS A 194 -12.33 16.87 18.73
C HIS A 194 -12.74 18.34 18.61
N HIS A 195 -12.69 18.91 17.42
CA HIS A 195 -13.10 20.29 17.17
C HIS A 195 -14.59 20.51 17.47
N VAL A 196 -15.47 19.64 16.95
CA VAL A 196 -16.92 19.68 17.24
C VAL A 196 -17.20 19.54 18.73
N HIS A 197 -16.53 18.61 19.41
CA HIS A 197 -16.69 18.39 20.85
C HIS A 197 -16.23 19.60 21.69
N SER A 198 -15.07 20.17 21.35
CA SER A 198 -14.53 21.36 22.02
C SER A 198 -15.41 22.60 21.80
N TRP A 199 -15.94 22.78 20.58
CA TRP A 199 -16.86 23.86 20.25
C TRP A 199 -18.19 23.71 21.01
N ALA A 200 -18.76 22.50 21.03
CA ALA A 200 -20.05 22.23 21.67
C ALA A 200 -20.03 22.41 23.20
N ARG A 201 -18.87 22.26 23.85
CA ARG A 201 -18.68 22.50 25.30
C ARG A 201 -18.10 23.87 25.62
N GLY A 202 -17.78 24.67 24.61
CA GLY A 202 -17.21 26.00 24.77
C GLY A 202 -18.28 27.10 24.88
N PRO A 203 -17.87 28.34 25.22
CA PRO A 203 -18.77 29.48 25.39
C PRO A 203 -19.63 29.79 24.15
N ALA A 204 -19.12 29.46 22.96
CA ALA A 204 -19.83 29.63 21.69
C ALA A 204 -20.98 28.62 21.51
N GLY A 205 -20.82 27.38 21.99
CA GLY A 205 -21.89 26.38 22.00
C GLY A 205 -23.04 26.81 22.92
N ASP A 206 -22.70 27.37 24.08
CA ASP A 206 -23.67 27.90 25.04
C ASP A 206 -24.43 29.12 24.50
N ALA A 207 -23.75 30.02 23.78
CA ALA A 207 -24.36 31.19 23.17
C ALA A 207 -25.37 30.86 22.05
N HIS A 208 -25.28 29.67 21.43
CA HIS A 208 -26.10 29.24 20.30
C HIS A 208 -27.11 28.13 20.62
N GLN A 209 -27.36 27.83 21.91
CA GLN A 209 -28.25 26.74 22.37
C GLN A 209 -29.66 26.71 21.73
N GLY A 210 -30.16 27.82 21.18
CA GLY A 210 -31.44 27.89 20.46
C GLY A 210 -31.40 27.51 18.97
N SER A 211 -30.23 27.27 18.37
CA SER A 211 -30.09 26.91 16.94
C SER A 211 -30.14 25.40 16.73
N LEU A 212 -30.71 24.96 15.59
CA LEU A 212 -30.74 23.54 15.19
C LEU A 212 -29.34 22.92 15.15
N ILE A 213 -28.34 23.69 14.70
CA ILE A 213 -26.94 23.25 14.57
C ILE A 213 -26.33 23.02 15.96
N ALA A 214 -26.52 23.94 16.91
CA ALA A 214 -26.03 23.77 18.27
C ALA A 214 -26.76 22.64 19.01
N GLY A 215 -28.07 22.47 18.79
CA GLY A 215 -28.84 21.36 19.35
C GLY A 215 -28.39 19.99 18.82
N LEU A 216 -28.03 19.89 17.54
CA LEU A 216 -27.42 18.69 16.97
C LEU A 216 -26.01 18.44 17.52
N ALA A 217 -25.15 19.45 17.51
CA ALA A 217 -23.77 19.33 17.99
C ALA A 217 -23.67 18.96 19.48
N THR A 218 -24.50 19.54 20.35
CA THR A 218 -24.54 19.21 21.78
C THR A 218 -25.08 17.80 22.05
N ARG A 219 -26.05 17.31 21.26
CA ARG A 219 -26.50 15.92 21.31
C ARG A 219 -25.46 14.93 20.81
N LEU A 220 -24.68 15.31 19.79
CA LEU A 220 -23.56 14.52 19.27
C LEU A 220 -22.36 14.52 20.24
N ALA A 221 -22.14 15.62 20.98
CA ALA A 221 -21.06 15.79 21.95
C ALA A 221 -21.30 15.11 23.33
N ARG A 222 -22.44 14.42 23.50
CA ARG A 222 -22.71 13.61 24.69
C ARG A 222 -21.87 12.32 24.63
N ASN A 223 -21.14 12.01 25.70
CA ASN A 223 -20.13 10.94 25.73
C ASN A 223 -20.65 9.57 25.25
N GLU A 224 -21.92 9.23 25.51
CA GLU A 224 -22.52 7.94 25.11
C GLU A 224 -22.60 7.77 23.59
N ASN A 225 -22.79 8.86 22.84
CA ASN A 225 -22.92 8.81 21.38
C ASN A 225 -21.56 8.91 20.67
N MET A 226 -20.56 9.55 21.31
CA MET A 226 -19.30 9.90 20.65
C MET A 226 -18.51 8.66 20.18
N ALA A 227 -18.49 7.59 20.98
CA ALA A 227 -17.82 6.35 20.61
C ALA A 227 -18.49 5.68 19.38
N ILE A 228 -19.83 5.66 19.36
CA ILE A 228 -20.60 5.10 18.24
C ILE A 228 -20.40 5.94 16.98
N ILE A 229 -20.41 7.27 17.10
CA ILE A 229 -20.18 8.20 15.99
C ILE A 229 -18.77 8.02 15.43
N ALA A 230 -17.75 7.98 16.30
CA ALA A 230 -16.37 7.76 15.89
C ALA A 230 -16.21 6.42 15.15
N MET A 231 -16.73 5.33 15.71
CA MET A 231 -16.69 4.01 15.07
C MET A 231 -17.43 4.01 13.71
N THR A 232 -18.60 4.64 13.64
CA THR A 232 -19.38 4.76 12.39
C THR A 232 -18.61 5.58 11.35
N MET A 233 -17.98 6.69 11.74
CA MET A 233 -17.15 7.49 10.85
C MET A 233 -15.94 6.69 10.32
N GLN A 234 -15.27 5.89 11.16
CA GLN A 234 -14.16 5.06 10.69
C GLN A 234 -14.63 3.99 9.69
N LEU A 235 -15.75 3.30 9.96
CA LEU A 235 -16.32 2.32 9.04
C LEU A 235 -16.72 2.94 7.69
N LEU A 236 -17.32 4.13 7.72
CA LEU A 236 -17.65 4.88 6.50
C LEU A 236 -16.39 5.32 5.73
N GLY A 237 -15.34 5.73 6.44
CA GLY A 237 -14.05 6.05 5.83
C GLY A 237 -13.43 4.89 5.11
N VAL A 238 -13.36 3.74 5.77
CA VAL A 238 -12.87 2.48 5.16
C VAL A 238 -13.66 2.15 3.91
N LEU A 239 -15.00 2.16 3.99
CA LEU A 239 -15.86 1.90 2.84
C LEU A 239 -15.57 2.89 1.70
N THR A 240 -15.36 4.17 2.04
CA THR A 240 -15.01 5.22 1.08
C THR A 240 -13.67 4.92 0.42
N VAL A 241 -12.64 4.52 1.18
CA VAL A 241 -11.34 4.10 0.63
C VAL A 241 -11.49 2.91 -0.31
N PHE A 242 -12.28 1.89 0.04
CA PHE A 242 -12.52 0.75 -0.86
C PHE A 242 -13.20 1.16 -2.17
N ILE A 243 -14.14 2.12 -2.12
CA ILE A 243 -14.82 2.64 -3.30
C ILE A 243 -13.88 3.50 -4.17
N LEU A 244 -13.01 4.28 -3.53
CA LEU A 244 -12.06 5.19 -4.22
C LEU A 244 -10.77 4.49 -4.66
N ALA A 245 -10.38 3.39 -4.02
CA ALA A 245 -9.13 2.68 -4.29
C ALA A 245 -8.95 2.35 -5.78
N PRO A 246 -9.93 1.82 -6.54
CA PRO A 246 -9.78 1.57 -7.98
C PRO A 246 -9.38 2.81 -8.79
N LEU A 247 -9.87 4.00 -8.39
CA LEU A 247 -9.53 5.26 -9.04
C LEU A 247 -8.08 5.65 -8.74
N VAL A 248 -7.66 5.50 -7.48
CA VAL A 248 -6.30 5.81 -7.04
C VAL A 248 -5.29 4.82 -7.64
N LEU A 249 -5.60 3.53 -7.64
CA LEU A 249 -4.76 2.48 -8.23
C LEU A 249 -4.59 2.67 -9.73
N ARG A 250 -5.61 3.18 -10.43
CA ARG A 250 -5.48 3.57 -11.84
C ARG A 250 -4.42 4.66 -12.06
N PHE A 251 -4.27 5.60 -11.13
CA PHE A 251 -3.23 6.64 -11.20
C PHE A 251 -1.86 6.11 -10.79
N VAL A 252 -1.82 5.20 -9.80
CA VAL A 252 -0.58 4.54 -9.37
C VAL A 252 -0.01 3.69 -10.50
N TRP A 253 -0.85 2.93 -11.20
CA TRP A 253 -0.43 2.14 -12.35
C TRP A 253 -0.32 2.97 -13.62
N ASN A 254 0.65 2.65 -14.46
CA ASN A 254 0.83 3.32 -15.75
C ASN A 254 -0.22 2.80 -16.73
N THR A 255 -1.42 3.39 -16.70
CA THR A 255 -2.55 2.93 -17.50
C THR A 255 -2.95 3.93 -18.58
N SER A 256 -3.22 3.42 -19.78
CA SER A 256 -3.78 4.19 -20.89
C SER A 256 -5.08 3.54 -21.36
N VAL A 257 -6.04 4.30 -21.87
CA VAL A 257 -7.27 3.72 -22.42
C VAL A 257 -6.92 2.88 -23.66
N LEU A 258 -7.52 1.69 -23.80
CA LEU A 258 -7.40 0.90 -25.01
C LEU A 258 -7.93 1.72 -26.20
N PRO A 259 -7.12 1.98 -27.25
CA PRO A 259 -7.55 2.78 -28.39
C PRO A 259 -8.79 2.19 -29.09
N PRO A 260 -9.60 3.03 -29.77
CA PRO A 260 -10.67 2.52 -30.63
C PRO A 260 -10.08 1.62 -31.72
N GLY A 261 -10.73 0.47 -31.94
CA GLY A 261 -10.29 -0.54 -32.90
C GLY A 261 -11.02 -1.87 -32.69
N GLU A 262 -10.80 -2.81 -33.61
CA GLU A 262 -11.52 -4.10 -33.65
C GLU A 262 -11.42 -4.86 -32.32
N LEU A 263 -10.22 -4.92 -31.73
CA LEU A 263 -10.00 -5.59 -30.44
C LEU A 263 -10.87 -4.98 -29.34
N ARG A 264 -10.88 -3.65 -29.22
CA ARG A 264 -11.68 -2.96 -28.20
C ARG A 264 -13.17 -3.24 -28.39
N ASP A 265 -13.66 -3.21 -29.63
CA ASP A 265 -15.07 -3.42 -29.92
C ASP A 265 -15.50 -4.85 -29.60
N ARG A 266 -14.67 -5.85 -29.94
CA ARG A 266 -14.88 -7.26 -29.57
C ARG A 266 -14.99 -7.44 -28.05
N LEU A 267 -14.03 -6.92 -27.29
CA LEU A 267 -14.04 -7.03 -25.82
C LEU A 267 -15.25 -6.30 -25.19
N LEU A 268 -15.66 -5.15 -25.76
CA LEU A 268 -16.87 -4.44 -25.34
C LEU A 268 -18.16 -5.19 -25.70
N ILE A 269 -18.18 -5.94 -26.79
CA ILE A 269 -19.29 -6.83 -27.15
C ILE A 269 -19.38 -7.96 -26.12
N MET A 270 -18.27 -8.60 -25.74
CA MET A 270 -18.27 -9.63 -24.69
C MET A 270 -18.85 -9.10 -23.38
N CYS A 271 -18.43 -7.90 -22.96
CA CYS A 271 -19.00 -7.24 -21.77
C CYS A 271 -20.52 -7.08 -21.87
N ARG A 272 -21.02 -6.62 -23.03
CA ARG A 272 -22.45 -6.42 -23.29
C ARG A 272 -23.23 -7.74 -23.31
N THR A 273 -22.70 -8.76 -23.97
CA THR A 273 -23.30 -10.11 -24.03
C THR A 273 -23.48 -10.71 -22.65
N HIS A 274 -22.49 -10.56 -21.77
CA HIS A 274 -22.58 -11.05 -20.39
C HIS A 274 -23.26 -10.08 -19.42
N ARG A 275 -23.82 -8.96 -19.91
CA ARG A 275 -24.48 -7.89 -19.14
C ARG A 275 -23.60 -7.29 -18.05
N ILE A 276 -22.29 -7.25 -18.28
CA ILE A 276 -21.30 -6.68 -17.36
C ILE A 276 -21.01 -5.25 -17.79
N ARG A 277 -21.39 -4.31 -16.94
CA ARG A 277 -21.08 -2.88 -17.13
C ARG A 277 -19.66 -2.61 -16.64
N VAL A 278 -18.86 -2.01 -17.51
CA VAL A 278 -17.50 -1.54 -17.24
C VAL A 278 -17.35 -0.10 -17.69
N ARG A 279 -16.52 0.68 -17.00
CA ARG A 279 -16.27 2.06 -17.36
C ARG A 279 -15.37 2.17 -18.58
N ASN A 280 -14.24 1.46 -18.58
CA ASN A 280 -13.29 1.42 -19.68
C ASN A 280 -12.41 0.16 -19.60
N ILE A 281 -11.86 -0.24 -20.74
CA ILE A 281 -10.76 -1.21 -20.85
C ILE A 281 -9.46 -0.40 -20.95
N LEU A 282 -8.49 -0.73 -20.11
CA LEU A 282 -7.22 -0.04 -19.96
C LEU A 282 -6.06 -0.96 -20.34
N ILE A 283 -5.07 -0.39 -21.02
CA ILE A 283 -3.76 -1.01 -21.23
C ILE A 283 -2.88 -0.65 -20.03
N TRP A 284 -2.29 -1.66 -19.41
CA TRP A 284 -1.30 -1.52 -18.35
C TRP A 284 0.10 -1.68 -18.93
N ARG A 285 0.90 -0.60 -18.90
CA ARG A 285 2.24 -0.58 -19.48
C ARG A 285 3.26 -1.20 -18.53
N THR A 286 3.55 -2.49 -18.71
CA THR A 286 4.52 -3.24 -17.89
C THR A 286 5.88 -3.39 -18.58
N HIS A 287 6.05 -2.87 -19.80
CA HIS A 287 7.34 -2.88 -20.52
C HIS A 287 7.91 -4.31 -20.66
N GLY A 288 7.08 -5.30 -20.98
CA GLY A 288 7.59 -6.67 -21.17
C GLY A 288 7.76 -7.49 -19.89
N THR A 289 7.51 -6.92 -18.71
CA THR A 289 7.90 -7.56 -17.44
C THR A 289 6.83 -8.47 -16.84
N MET A 290 5.56 -8.30 -17.23
CA MET A 290 4.45 -9.05 -16.69
C MET A 290 3.36 -9.21 -17.75
N MET A 291 2.89 -10.44 -17.91
CA MET A 291 1.73 -10.80 -18.70
C MET A 291 0.57 -11.11 -17.75
N ASN A 292 -0.40 -10.21 -17.68
CA ASN A 292 -1.57 -10.35 -16.80
C ASN A 292 -2.81 -9.65 -17.35
N GLY A 293 -3.97 -10.10 -16.88
CA GLY A 293 -5.27 -9.45 -16.99
C GLY A 293 -5.85 -9.24 -15.58
N ALA A 294 -6.56 -8.15 -15.35
CA ALA A 294 -7.18 -7.91 -14.04
C ALA A 294 -8.47 -7.11 -14.17
N VAL A 295 -9.44 -7.40 -13.30
CA VAL A 295 -10.60 -6.52 -13.09
C VAL A 295 -10.49 -5.79 -11.76
N MET A 296 -10.65 -4.47 -11.82
CA MET A 296 -10.74 -3.61 -10.65
C MET A 296 -12.12 -2.99 -10.51
N GLY A 297 -12.52 -2.73 -9.26
CA GLY A 297 -13.69 -1.93 -8.92
C GLY A 297 -14.93 -2.75 -8.60
N LEU A 298 -15.52 -2.46 -7.42
CA LEU A 298 -16.69 -3.16 -6.91
C LEU A 298 -17.94 -2.79 -7.70
N ILE A 299 -18.14 -1.49 -7.94
CA ILE A 299 -19.33 -0.94 -8.61
C ILE A 299 -19.06 -0.63 -10.08
N ALA A 300 -20.09 -0.81 -10.92
CA ALA A 300 -19.99 -0.61 -12.37
C ALA A 300 -19.40 0.76 -12.81
N PRO A 301 -19.75 1.90 -12.19
CA PRO A 301 -19.19 3.20 -12.57
C PRO A 301 -17.69 3.36 -12.29
N ALA A 302 -17.11 2.53 -11.42
CA ALA A 302 -15.69 2.55 -11.08
C ALA A 302 -15.00 1.23 -11.47
N ARG A 303 -15.63 0.43 -12.33
CA ARG A 303 -15.11 -0.87 -12.77
C ARG A 303 -14.24 -0.72 -14.02
N TYR A 304 -13.01 -1.20 -13.96
CA TYR A 304 -12.04 -1.16 -15.05
C TYR A 304 -11.50 -2.56 -15.30
N ILE A 305 -11.29 -2.89 -16.58
CA ILE A 305 -10.53 -4.07 -16.98
C ILE A 305 -9.15 -3.59 -17.39
N LEU A 306 -8.11 -4.22 -16.88
CA LEU A 306 -6.72 -3.94 -17.21
C LEU A 306 -6.14 -5.13 -17.95
N LEU A 307 -5.54 -4.86 -19.09
CA LEU A 307 -4.80 -5.82 -19.89
C LEU A 307 -3.38 -5.30 -20.03
N THR A 308 -2.39 -6.13 -19.72
CA THR A 308 -0.98 -5.76 -19.92
C THR A 308 -0.64 -5.59 -21.39
N ASP A 309 0.32 -4.73 -21.69
CA ASP A 309 0.88 -4.57 -23.05
C ASP A 309 1.35 -5.92 -23.62
N VAL A 310 2.09 -6.70 -22.83
CA VAL A 310 2.55 -8.05 -23.21
C VAL A 310 1.42 -8.97 -23.63
N LEU A 311 0.34 -9.02 -22.83
CA LEU A 311 -0.80 -9.89 -23.10
C LEU A 311 -1.53 -9.50 -24.40
N ILE A 312 -1.55 -8.21 -24.75
CA ILE A 312 -2.20 -7.75 -25.98
C ILE A 312 -1.35 -8.08 -27.21
N ASP A 313 -0.04 -7.86 -27.17
CA ASP A 313 0.77 -8.03 -28.38
C ASP A 313 1.25 -9.48 -28.59
N SER A 314 1.27 -10.33 -27.55
CA SER A 314 1.79 -11.70 -27.65
C SER A 314 0.73 -12.79 -27.84
N MET A 315 -0.55 -12.52 -27.55
CA MET A 315 -1.61 -13.54 -27.62
C MET A 315 -2.49 -13.37 -28.85
N PRO A 316 -2.83 -14.46 -29.57
CA PRO A 316 -3.90 -14.44 -30.56
C PRO A 316 -5.21 -13.95 -29.96
N THR A 317 -6.04 -13.27 -30.76
CA THR A 317 -7.31 -12.69 -30.31
C THR A 317 -8.22 -13.69 -29.60
N ALA A 318 -8.26 -14.94 -30.05
CA ALA A 318 -9.09 -15.98 -29.43
C ALA A 318 -8.63 -16.34 -28.00
N GLU A 319 -7.32 -16.37 -27.75
CA GLU A 319 -6.75 -16.62 -26.42
C GLU A 319 -7.00 -15.42 -25.50
N LEU A 320 -6.86 -14.20 -26.04
CA LEU A 320 -7.17 -12.98 -25.32
C LEU A 320 -8.66 -12.89 -24.93
N GLU A 321 -9.57 -13.31 -25.82
CA GLU A 321 -10.99 -13.44 -25.52
C GLU A 321 -11.25 -14.48 -24.41
N ALA A 322 -10.50 -15.59 -24.37
CA ALA A 322 -10.61 -16.58 -23.30
C ALA A 322 -10.14 -16.01 -21.93
N VAL A 323 -9.02 -15.28 -21.89
CA VAL A 323 -8.58 -14.56 -20.69
C VAL A 323 -9.63 -13.54 -20.26
N MET A 324 -10.19 -12.78 -21.20
CA MET A 324 -11.26 -11.84 -20.92
C MET A 324 -12.51 -12.52 -20.35
N ALA A 325 -12.88 -13.69 -20.86
CA ALA A 325 -14.01 -14.46 -20.33
C ALA A 325 -13.77 -14.90 -18.88
N HIS A 326 -12.55 -15.31 -18.54
CA HIS A 326 -12.14 -15.61 -17.17
C HIS A 326 -12.28 -14.39 -16.25
N GLU A 327 -11.75 -13.24 -16.66
CA GLU A 327 -11.87 -11.97 -15.92
C GLU A 327 -13.34 -11.54 -15.71
N LEU A 328 -14.18 -11.69 -16.75
CA LEU A 328 -15.62 -11.42 -16.65
C LEU A 328 -16.33 -12.38 -15.70
N ALA A 329 -15.89 -13.63 -15.60
CA ALA A 329 -16.44 -14.60 -14.66
C ALA A 329 -16.23 -14.16 -13.20
N HIS A 330 -15.07 -13.58 -12.85
CA HIS A 330 -14.83 -13.00 -11.52
C HIS A 330 -15.85 -11.90 -11.17
N VAL A 331 -16.23 -11.08 -12.14
CA VAL A 331 -17.24 -10.03 -11.96
C VAL A 331 -18.63 -10.63 -11.81
N ARG A 332 -18.97 -11.61 -12.66
CA ARG A 332 -20.28 -12.26 -12.65
C ARG A 332 -20.55 -13.00 -11.35
N HIS A 333 -19.55 -13.72 -10.84
CA HIS A 333 -19.63 -14.45 -9.57
C HIS A 333 -19.31 -13.59 -8.35
N GLN A 334 -19.12 -12.28 -8.54
CA GLN A 334 -18.91 -11.32 -7.46
C GLN A 334 -17.73 -11.67 -6.54
N HIS A 335 -16.68 -12.31 -7.07
CA HIS A 335 -15.55 -12.79 -6.27
C HIS A 335 -14.88 -11.66 -5.47
N ILE A 336 -14.76 -10.46 -6.03
CA ILE A 336 -14.19 -9.28 -5.36
C ILE A 336 -15.06 -8.86 -4.16
N ILE A 337 -16.40 -8.95 -4.26
CA ILE A 337 -17.31 -8.60 -3.17
C ILE A 337 -17.21 -9.63 -2.06
N TRP A 338 -17.19 -10.92 -2.39
CA TRP A 338 -17.02 -11.99 -1.42
C TRP A 338 -15.67 -11.93 -0.71
N LEU A 339 -14.59 -11.59 -1.43
CA LEU A 339 -13.27 -11.36 -0.86
C LEU A 339 -13.27 -10.15 0.09
N ALA A 340 -13.88 -9.03 -0.30
CA ALA A 340 -13.98 -7.85 0.56
C ALA A 340 -14.81 -8.14 1.83
N LEU A 341 -15.92 -8.86 1.70
CA LEU A 341 -16.76 -9.24 2.83
C LEU A 341 -16.04 -10.20 3.77
N SER A 342 -15.39 -11.25 3.23
CA SER A 342 -14.64 -12.20 4.04
C SER A 342 -13.49 -11.53 4.77
N LEU A 343 -12.81 -10.57 4.13
CA LEU A 343 -11.79 -9.74 4.75
C LEU A 343 -12.35 -8.91 5.89
N MET A 344 -13.44 -8.15 5.66
CA MET A 344 -14.07 -7.32 6.68
C MET A 344 -14.51 -8.15 7.90
N VAL A 345 -15.10 -9.32 7.66
CA VAL A 345 -15.51 -10.24 8.73
C VAL A 345 -14.29 -10.77 9.48
N SER A 346 -13.25 -11.20 8.78
CA SER A 346 -12.02 -11.73 9.40
C SER A 346 -11.33 -10.68 10.27
N VAL A 347 -11.24 -9.44 9.78
CA VAL A 347 -10.70 -8.29 10.51
C VAL A 347 -11.56 -7.98 11.73
N GLY A 348 -12.89 -7.96 11.58
CA GLY A 348 -13.82 -7.74 12.69
C GLY A 348 -13.68 -8.80 13.79
N ILE A 349 -13.56 -10.07 13.41
CA ILE A 349 -13.33 -11.19 14.35
C ILE A 349 -11.99 -11.02 15.05
N ALA A 350 -10.91 -10.72 14.32
CA ALA A 350 -9.59 -10.53 14.90
C ALA A 350 -9.60 -9.38 15.92
N ALA A 351 -10.20 -8.25 15.59
CA ALA A 351 -10.35 -7.11 16.49
C ALA A 351 -11.16 -7.48 17.75
N ALA A 352 -12.26 -8.23 17.60
CA ALA A 352 -13.07 -8.70 18.72
C ALA A 352 -12.30 -9.66 19.64
N LEU A 353 -11.52 -10.58 19.08
CA LEU A 353 -10.68 -11.51 19.84
C LEU A 353 -9.56 -10.79 20.59
N ILE A 354 -8.91 -9.79 19.97
CA ILE A 354 -7.91 -8.98 20.65
C ILE A 354 -8.55 -8.17 21.79
N GLY A 355 -9.70 -7.54 21.55
CA GLY A 355 -10.44 -6.83 22.59
C GLY A 355 -10.84 -7.73 23.76
N LEU A 356 -11.28 -8.96 23.48
CA LEU A 356 -11.57 -9.96 24.51
C LEU A 356 -10.31 -10.35 25.29
N ALA A 357 -9.19 -10.64 24.61
CA ALA A 357 -7.94 -11.01 25.25
C ALA A 357 -7.40 -9.91 26.17
N ILE A 358 -7.47 -8.65 25.74
CA ILE A 358 -7.07 -7.50 26.58
C ILE A 358 -8.00 -7.41 27.80
N SER A 359 -9.31 -7.54 27.60
CA SER A 359 -10.30 -7.51 28.71
C SER A 359 -10.05 -8.61 29.75
N LEU A 360 -9.67 -9.81 29.30
CA LEU A 360 -9.33 -10.94 30.18
C LEU A 360 -7.98 -10.78 30.89
N SER A 361 -7.03 -10.05 30.29
CA SER A 361 -5.68 -9.88 30.84
C SER A 361 -5.61 -8.97 32.08
N GLY A 362 -6.69 -8.28 32.43
CA GLY A 362 -6.73 -7.32 33.55
C GLY A 362 -5.86 -6.08 33.34
N VAL A 363 -5.25 -5.92 32.16
CA VAL A 363 -4.57 -4.70 31.74
C VAL A 363 -5.63 -3.59 31.64
N GLY A 364 -5.40 -2.50 32.40
CA GLY A 364 -6.42 -1.50 32.71
C GLY A 364 -7.28 -1.01 31.53
N SER A 365 -8.57 -0.82 31.81
CA SER A 365 -9.61 -0.31 30.90
C SER A 365 -9.33 1.06 30.27
N SER A 366 -8.24 1.74 30.67
CA SER A 366 -7.75 2.98 30.08
C SER A 366 -7.07 2.80 28.72
N ILE A 367 -6.67 1.58 28.34
CA ILE A 367 -6.12 1.28 26.98
C ILE A 367 -7.26 0.96 25.99
N ILE A 368 -8.43 0.52 26.51
CA ILE A 368 -9.52 -0.04 25.69
C ILE A 368 -10.52 1.05 25.25
N SER A 369 -10.69 2.14 26.00
CA SER A 369 -11.77 3.11 25.74
C SER A 369 -11.46 4.17 24.66
N SER A 370 -10.19 4.41 24.30
CA SER A 370 -9.81 5.34 23.22
C SER A 370 -9.40 4.67 21.90
N ASP A 371 -8.89 3.43 21.92
CA ASP A 371 -8.07 2.92 20.79
C ASP A 371 -8.57 1.65 20.08
N VAL A 372 -9.86 1.32 20.21
CA VAL A 372 -10.51 0.29 19.35
C VAL A 372 -10.42 0.69 17.88
N ALA A 373 -10.44 2.00 17.59
CA ALA A 373 -10.23 2.53 16.24
C ALA A 373 -8.84 2.20 15.70
N GLY A 374 -7.77 2.40 16.50
CA GLY A 374 -6.39 2.07 16.10
C GLY A 374 -6.18 0.58 15.85
N LEU A 375 -6.87 -0.27 16.62
CA LEU A 375 -6.85 -1.73 16.48
C LEU A 375 -7.61 -2.23 15.24
N LEU A 376 -8.75 -1.62 14.93
CA LEU A 376 -9.49 -1.84 13.68
C LEU A 376 -8.70 -1.35 12.47
N ILE A 377 -8.05 -0.18 12.56
CA ILE A 377 -7.20 0.39 11.51
C ILE A 377 -5.98 -0.51 11.27
N THR A 378 -5.36 -1.02 12.33
CA THR A 378 -4.27 -2.00 12.26
C THR A 378 -4.71 -3.26 11.50
N ALA A 379 -5.85 -3.82 11.88
CA ALA A 379 -6.38 -5.03 11.26
C ALA A 379 -6.84 -4.77 9.80
N LEU A 380 -7.35 -3.58 9.50
CA LEU A 380 -7.73 -3.14 8.15
C LEU A 380 -6.53 -2.81 7.28
N ALA A 381 -5.50 -2.18 7.81
CA ALA A 381 -4.22 -1.92 7.14
C ALA A 381 -3.56 -3.24 6.73
N LEU A 382 -3.56 -4.22 7.64
CA LEU A 382 -3.13 -5.59 7.38
C LEU A 382 -4.02 -6.24 6.30
N GLY A 383 -5.34 -6.13 6.42
CA GLY A 383 -6.27 -6.74 5.48
C GLY A 383 -6.19 -6.17 4.06
N VAL A 384 -6.26 -4.84 3.92
CA VAL A 384 -6.20 -4.13 2.64
C VAL A 384 -4.84 -4.32 1.99
N GLY A 385 -3.75 -4.23 2.76
CA GLY A 385 -2.40 -4.43 2.25
C GLY A 385 -2.07 -5.89 1.87
N LEU A 386 -2.89 -6.86 2.27
CA LEU A 386 -2.77 -8.27 1.84
C LEU A 386 -3.67 -8.60 0.64
N CYS A 387 -4.68 -7.76 0.34
CA CYS A 387 -5.60 -7.97 -0.78
C CYS A 387 -5.13 -7.37 -2.11
N PHE A 388 -4.11 -6.50 -2.08
CA PHE A 388 -3.43 -5.93 -3.24
C PHE A 388 -1.97 -6.35 -3.23
#